data_AF-A0A699QMN6-F1
#
_entry.id   AF-A0A699QMN6-F1
#
_cell.length_a   1.000
_cell.length_b   1.000
_cell.length_c   1.000
_cell.angle_alpha   90.00
_cell.angle_beta   90.00
_cell.angle_gamma   90.00
#
_symmetry.space_group_name_H-M   'P 1'
#
loop_
_entity.id
_entity.type
_entity.pdbx_description
1 polymer ?
#
loop_
_entity_poly.entity_id
_entity_poly.type
_entity_poly.pdbx_seq_one_letter_code
_entity_poly.pdbx_strand_id
1 'polypeptide(L)'
;MQLRLELLWRDYFLLLAQKAGPDFFRWRGLRGQQPKPTQPDRAVFETWATGRTGNAFVDANMCELEATGFMSNRGRQNVASYLIHDLHQDWRWGAAWFEHQLIDHDPALNWGNWKYIAGTGTDVRDTAFDVAQQARRYDPQGKYVRTWLRE
;
A
#
# COMPACT_ATOMS: atom_id res chain seq x y z
N MET A 1 -9.52 -10.60 20.76
CA MET A 1 -10.55 -9.85 19.98
C MET A 1 -10.00 -9.36 18.64
N GLN A 2 -8.74 -8.89 18.60
CA GLN A 2 -8.11 -8.30 17.42
C GLN A 2 -7.96 -9.24 16.21
N LEU A 3 -7.49 -10.48 16.38
CA LEU A 3 -7.32 -11.43 15.26
C LEU A 3 -8.63 -11.73 14.50
N ARG A 4 -9.76 -11.85 15.21
CA ARG A 4 -11.06 -12.11 14.57
C ARG A 4 -11.46 -10.95 13.64
N LEU A 5 -11.14 -9.72 14.01
CA LEU A 5 -11.44 -8.56 13.18
C LEU A 5 -10.59 -8.56 11.89
N GLU A 6 -9.32 -8.95 11.96
CA GLU A 6 -8.47 -9.08 10.77
C GLU A 6 -8.99 -10.17 9.81
N LEU A 7 -9.51 -11.28 10.35
CA LEU A 7 -10.15 -12.32 9.53
C LEU A 7 -11.45 -11.83 8.89
N LEU A 8 -12.23 -11.00 9.59
CA LEU A 8 -13.43 -10.39 9.01
C LEU A 8 -13.09 -9.40 7.89
N TRP A 9 -11.97 -8.67 8.00
CA TRP A 9 -11.47 -7.84 6.90
C TRP A 9 -11.13 -8.66 5.66
N ARG A 10 -10.53 -9.84 5.85
CA ARG A 10 -10.27 -10.77 4.75
C ARG A 10 -11.56 -11.17 4.04
N ASP A 11 -12.54 -11.65 4.80
CA ASP A 11 -13.82 -12.10 4.23
C ASP A 11 -14.58 -10.93 3.57
N TYR A 12 -14.51 -9.73 4.15
CA TYR A 12 -15.09 -8.52 3.58
C TYR A 12 -14.53 -8.22 2.18
N PHE A 13 -13.20 -8.23 2.01
CA PHE A 13 -12.59 -7.95 0.71
C PHE A 13 -12.88 -9.03 -0.33
N LEU A 14 -12.91 -10.31 0.07
CA LEU A 14 -13.29 -11.41 -0.82
C LEU A 14 -14.73 -11.23 -1.36
N LEU A 15 -15.68 -10.97 -0.47
CA LEU A 15 -17.08 -10.74 -0.84
C LEU A 15 -17.24 -9.46 -1.68
N LEU A 16 -16.47 -8.41 -1.37
CA LEU A 16 -16.49 -7.17 -2.14
C LEU A 16 -15.95 -7.36 -3.55
N ALA A 17 -14.83 -8.08 -3.71
CA ALA A 17 -14.26 -8.41 -5.01
C ALA A 17 -15.25 -9.25 -5.84
N GLN A 18 -15.89 -10.25 -5.23
CA GLN A 18 -16.94 -11.05 -5.87
C GLN A 18 -18.12 -10.19 -6.34
N LYS A 19 -18.58 -9.25 -5.50
CA LYS A 19 -19.69 -8.35 -5.84
C LYS A 19 -19.34 -7.36 -6.96
N ALA A 20 -18.14 -6.80 -6.92
CA ALA A 20 -17.70 -5.77 -7.86
C ALA A 20 -17.22 -6.34 -9.20
N GLY A 21 -16.78 -7.60 -9.24
CA GLY A 21 -16.28 -8.24 -10.45
C GLY A 21 -15.09 -7.46 -11.04
N PRO A 22 -15.01 -7.30 -12.38
CA PRO A 22 -13.89 -6.61 -13.04
C PRO A 22 -13.69 -5.14 -12.61
N ASP A 23 -14.74 -4.46 -12.13
CA ASP A 23 -14.63 -3.08 -11.66
C ASP A 23 -13.75 -2.96 -10.40
N PHE A 24 -13.51 -4.09 -9.71
CA PHE A 24 -12.62 -4.18 -8.56
C PHE A 24 -11.15 -3.90 -8.89
N PHE A 25 -10.74 -3.93 -10.15
CA PHE A 25 -9.34 -3.68 -10.55
C PHE A 25 -9.15 -2.36 -11.30
N ARG A 26 -10.25 -1.65 -11.59
CA ARG A 26 -10.22 -0.40 -12.35
C ARG A 26 -9.76 0.76 -11.50
N TRP A 27 -9.19 1.78 -12.15
CA TRP A 27 -8.78 3.03 -11.51
C TRP A 27 -9.92 3.72 -10.77
N ARG A 28 -11.13 3.69 -11.35
CA ARG A 28 -12.32 4.31 -10.76
C ARG A 28 -12.74 3.63 -9.45
N GLY A 29 -13.30 4.43 -8.56
CA GLY A 29 -13.88 3.93 -7.33
C GLY A 29 -15.18 3.15 -7.53
N LEU A 30 -15.44 2.23 -6.60
CA LEU A 30 -16.58 1.31 -6.65
C LEU A 30 -17.94 2.01 -6.48
N ARG A 31 -17.96 3.26 -6.03
CA ARG A 31 -19.17 4.10 -5.96
C ARG A 31 -19.13 5.27 -6.94
N GLY A 32 -18.38 5.12 -8.03
CA GLY A 32 -18.23 6.15 -9.06
C GLY A 32 -17.28 7.28 -8.67
N GLN A 33 -16.58 7.17 -7.53
CA GLN A 33 -15.56 8.15 -7.15
C GLN A 33 -14.47 8.18 -8.22
N GLN A 34 -13.99 9.37 -8.55
CA GLN A 34 -12.80 9.53 -9.37
C GLN A 34 -11.64 9.88 -8.42
N PRO A 35 -10.62 9.01 -8.31
CA PRO A 35 -9.42 9.39 -7.59
C PRO A 35 -8.80 10.63 -8.22
N LYS A 36 -7.95 11.33 -7.44
CA LYS A 36 -7.27 12.53 -7.95
C LYS A 36 -6.53 12.18 -9.25
N PRO A 37 -6.56 13.06 -10.28
CA PRO A 37 -5.78 12.86 -11.48
C PRO A 37 -4.30 12.69 -11.09
N THR A 38 -3.69 11.63 -11.60
CA THR A 38 -2.26 11.36 -11.42
C THR A 38 -1.57 11.57 -12.76
N GLN A 39 -0.35 12.10 -12.72
CA GLN A 39 0.56 12.07 -13.86
C GLN A 39 1.66 11.07 -13.49
N PRO A 40 1.40 9.76 -13.65
CA PRO A 40 2.33 8.76 -13.18
C PRO A 40 3.64 8.88 -13.95
N ASP A 41 4.73 8.96 -13.20
CA ASP A 41 6.09 9.06 -13.70
C ASP A 41 6.81 7.76 -13.37
N ARG A 42 7.24 7.07 -14.41
CA ARG A 42 7.90 5.77 -14.27
C ARG A 42 9.19 5.88 -13.45
N ALA A 43 9.97 6.95 -13.60
CA ALA A 43 11.21 7.11 -12.85
C ALA A 43 10.93 7.29 -11.35
N VAL A 44 9.90 8.08 -11.00
CA VAL A 44 9.47 8.26 -9.60
C VAL A 44 8.92 6.96 -9.02
N PHE A 45 8.17 6.19 -9.80
CA PHE A 45 7.71 4.88 -9.35
C PHE A 45 8.87 3.90 -9.13
N GLU A 46 9.88 3.90 -10.00
CA GLU A 46 11.05 3.01 -9.88
C GLU A 46 11.89 3.32 -8.63
N THR A 47 12.00 4.59 -8.22
CA THR A 47 12.66 4.92 -6.94
C THR A 47 11.86 4.39 -5.76
N TRP A 48 10.52 4.44 -5.79
CA TRP A 48 9.68 3.80 -4.78
C TRP A 48 9.81 2.27 -4.78
N ALA A 49 9.69 1.64 -5.95
CA ALA A 49 9.72 0.19 -6.10
C ALA A 49 11.06 -0.41 -5.62
N THR A 50 12.16 0.33 -5.76
CA THR A 50 13.51 -0.10 -5.37
C THR A 50 14.00 0.49 -4.04
N GLY A 51 13.14 1.13 -3.26
CA GLY A 51 13.49 1.66 -1.93
C GLY A 51 14.57 2.76 -1.97
N ARG A 52 14.47 3.68 -2.94
CA ARG A 52 15.39 4.81 -3.16
C ARG A 52 14.67 6.16 -3.19
N THR A 53 13.62 6.29 -2.39
CA THR A 53 12.80 7.51 -2.31
C THR A 53 13.49 8.63 -1.54
N GLY A 54 14.46 8.29 -0.68
CA GLY A 54 15.06 9.21 0.29
C GLY A 54 14.26 9.30 1.60
N ASN A 55 13.11 8.62 1.70
CA ASN A 55 12.40 8.41 2.95
C ASN A 55 12.81 7.07 3.56
N ALA A 56 13.67 7.10 4.57
CA ALA A 56 14.27 5.92 5.15
C ALA A 56 13.26 4.88 5.68
N PHE A 57 12.08 5.30 6.15
CA PHE A 57 11.06 4.34 6.62
C PHE A 57 10.36 3.64 5.46
N VAL A 58 10.06 4.36 4.38
CA VAL A 58 9.51 3.77 3.15
C VAL A 58 10.54 2.86 2.50
N ASP A 59 11.77 3.36 2.34
CA ASP A 59 12.87 2.64 1.71
C ASP A 59 13.16 1.32 2.43
N ALA A 60 13.22 1.33 3.77
CA ALA A 60 13.40 0.12 4.56
C ALA A 60 12.29 -0.94 4.31
N ASN A 61 11.03 -0.51 4.20
CA ASN A 61 9.92 -1.41 3.90
C ASN A 61 10.01 -1.97 2.48
N MET A 62 10.36 -1.14 1.50
CA MET A 62 10.50 -1.60 0.11
C MET A 62 11.67 -2.56 -0.03
N CYS A 63 12.78 -2.34 0.68
CA CYS A 63 13.90 -3.28 0.76
C CYS A 63 13.52 -4.60 1.46
N GLU A 64 12.71 -4.56 2.54
CA GLU A 64 12.17 -5.78 3.18
C GLU A 64 11.35 -6.60 2.17
N LEU A 65 10.46 -5.94 1.43
CA LEU A 65 9.61 -6.58 0.42
C LEU A 65 10.44 -7.26 -0.66
N GLU A 66 11.40 -6.56 -1.25
CA GLU A 66 12.26 -7.10 -2.30
C GLU A 66 13.10 -8.29 -1.79
N ALA A 67 13.63 -8.19 -0.57
CA ALA A 67 14.51 -9.23 -0.02
C ALA A 67 13.77 -10.49 0.44
N THR A 68 12.49 -10.38 0.85
CA THR A 68 11.77 -11.46 1.54
C THR A 68 10.46 -11.88 0.89
N GLY A 69 9.93 -11.07 -0.01
CA GLY A 69 8.55 -11.21 -0.51
C GLY A 69 7.49 -10.90 0.55
N PHE A 70 7.85 -10.36 1.71
CA PHE A 70 6.91 -10.03 2.78
C PHE A 70 7.06 -8.57 3.19
N MET A 71 5.98 -7.98 3.70
CA MET A 71 6.00 -6.68 4.34
C MET A 71 4.96 -6.67 5.47
N SER A 72 5.30 -6.08 6.61
CA SER A 72 4.35 -5.91 7.71
C SER A 72 3.11 -5.11 7.28
N ASN A 73 1.93 -5.39 7.86
CA ASN A 73 0.70 -4.65 7.52
C ASN A 73 0.85 -3.13 7.71
N ARG A 74 1.55 -2.70 8.77
CA ARG A 74 1.86 -1.29 9.02
C ARG A 74 2.76 -0.71 7.91
N GLY A 75 3.74 -1.47 7.45
CA GLY A 75 4.57 -1.15 6.29
C GLY A 75 3.74 -0.93 5.04
N ARG A 76 2.90 -1.91 4.69
CA ARG A 76 2.04 -1.88 3.49
C ARG A 76 1.17 -0.63 3.46
N GLN A 77 0.55 -0.27 4.58
CA GLN A 77 -0.25 0.96 4.70
C GLN A 77 0.57 2.23 4.43
N ASN A 78 1.79 2.31 4.98
CA ASN A 78 2.64 3.49 4.83
C ASN A 78 3.18 3.63 3.41
N VAL A 79 3.74 2.57 2.82
CA VAL A 79 4.33 2.66 1.48
C VAL A 79 3.26 2.87 0.41
N ALA A 80 2.06 2.32 0.58
CA ALA A 80 0.93 2.57 -0.31
C ALA A 80 0.43 4.01 -0.19
N SER A 81 0.28 4.51 1.03
CA SER A 81 -0.07 5.91 1.25
C SER A 81 0.96 6.86 0.63
N TYR A 82 2.24 6.59 0.85
CA TYR A 82 3.33 7.41 0.32
C TYR A 82 3.31 7.47 -1.22
N LEU A 83 3.15 6.32 -1.87
CA LEU A 83 3.05 6.26 -3.34
C LEU A 83 1.90 7.13 -3.88
N ILE A 84 0.74 7.09 -3.21
CA ILE A 84 -0.48 7.75 -3.67
C ILE A 84 -0.47 9.25 -3.34
N HIS A 85 -0.11 9.59 -2.11
CA HIS A 85 -0.35 10.92 -1.54
C HIS A 85 0.87 11.82 -1.56
N ASP A 86 2.08 11.26 -1.42
CA ASP A 86 3.33 12.02 -1.44
C ASP A 86 3.95 12.03 -2.84
N LEU A 87 3.96 10.88 -3.53
CA LEU A 87 4.52 10.76 -4.88
C LEU A 87 3.50 11.00 -5.99
N HIS A 88 2.21 11.10 -5.67
CA HIS A 88 1.12 11.34 -6.62
C HIS A 88 1.06 10.34 -7.80
N GLN A 89 1.42 9.08 -7.54
CA GLN A 89 1.44 8.01 -8.54
C GLN A 89 0.11 7.26 -8.61
N ASP A 90 -0.12 6.55 -9.73
CA ASP A 90 -1.28 5.68 -9.87
C ASP A 90 -1.17 4.48 -8.92
N TRP A 91 -2.14 4.38 -8.00
CA TRP A 91 -2.20 3.31 -7.00
C TRP A 91 -2.14 1.90 -7.61
N ARG A 92 -2.60 1.73 -8.86
CA ARG A 92 -2.61 0.43 -9.55
C ARG A 92 -1.19 -0.07 -9.84
N TRP A 93 -0.23 0.84 -10.00
CA TRP A 93 1.17 0.46 -10.18
C TRP A 93 1.73 -0.17 -8.92
N GLY A 94 1.41 0.41 -7.75
CA GLY A 94 1.75 -0.18 -6.47
C GLY A 94 1.03 -1.51 -6.20
N ALA A 95 -0.26 -1.61 -6.54
CA ALA A 95 -1.01 -2.87 -6.44
C ALA A 95 -0.40 -3.98 -7.30
N ALA A 96 -0.05 -3.68 -8.55
CA ALA A 96 0.60 -4.62 -9.46
C ALA A 96 2.02 -4.99 -8.99
N TRP A 97 2.77 -4.05 -8.42
CA TRP A 97 4.08 -4.34 -7.82
C TRP A 97 3.97 -5.32 -6.65
N PHE A 98 3.00 -5.08 -5.78
CA PHE A 98 2.72 -5.97 -4.65
C PHE A 98 2.26 -7.35 -5.11
N GLU A 99 1.49 -7.44 -6.20
CA GLU A 99 1.13 -8.71 -6.83
C GLU A 99 2.34 -9.48 -7.35
N HIS A 100 3.34 -8.77 -7.87
CA HIS A 100 4.58 -9.40 -8.33
C HIS A 100 5.50 -9.87 -7.19
N GLN A 101 5.55 -9.13 -6.07
CA GLN A 101 6.53 -9.33 -5.01
C GLN A 101 6.03 -10.15 -3.82
N LEU A 102 4.74 -10.03 -3.45
CA LEU A 102 4.25 -10.60 -2.20
C LEU A 102 4.12 -12.13 -2.27
N ILE A 103 4.77 -12.81 -1.33
CA ILE A 103 4.63 -14.26 -1.12
C ILE A 103 3.23 -14.64 -0.64
N ASP A 104 2.53 -13.71 0.02
CA ASP A 104 1.18 -13.88 0.55
C ASP A 104 0.11 -13.18 -0.31
N HIS A 105 0.40 -12.98 -1.60
CA HIS A 105 -0.51 -12.31 -2.49
C HIS A 105 -1.89 -12.99 -2.56
N ASP A 106 -2.93 -12.20 -2.32
CA ASP A 106 -4.33 -12.51 -2.62
C ASP A 106 -4.91 -11.33 -3.41
N PRO A 107 -5.51 -11.54 -4.59
CA PRO A 107 -6.02 -10.45 -5.42
C PRO A 107 -7.06 -9.58 -4.71
N ALA A 108 -7.96 -10.17 -3.94
CA ALA A 108 -9.01 -9.43 -3.25
C ALA A 108 -8.42 -8.58 -2.11
N LEU A 109 -7.50 -9.16 -1.34
CA LEU A 109 -6.87 -8.46 -0.21
C LEU A 109 -5.93 -7.36 -0.69
N ASN A 110 -5.07 -7.65 -1.65
CA ASN A 110 -4.11 -6.70 -2.17
C ASN A 110 -4.82 -5.50 -2.81
N TRP A 111 -5.60 -5.75 -3.86
CA TRP A 111 -6.27 -4.69 -4.61
C TRP A 111 -7.34 -3.98 -3.77
N GLY A 112 -7.99 -4.68 -2.85
CA GLY A 112 -8.95 -4.10 -1.91
C GLY A 112 -8.32 -3.10 -0.95
N ASN A 113 -7.18 -3.45 -0.33
CA ASN A 113 -6.46 -2.54 0.57
C ASN A 113 -5.89 -1.34 -0.19
N TRP A 114 -5.34 -1.55 -1.40
CA TRP A 114 -4.88 -0.45 -2.25
C TRP A 114 -6.01 0.50 -2.64
N LYS A 115 -7.18 -0.02 -3.04
CA LYS A 115 -8.37 0.82 -3.29
C LYS A 115 -8.82 1.58 -2.06
N TYR A 116 -8.79 0.95 -0.89
CA TYR A 116 -9.18 1.58 0.37
C TYR A 116 -8.28 2.81 0.65
N ILE A 117 -6.96 2.65 0.60
CA ILE A 117 -5.99 3.73 0.84
C ILE A 117 -6.07 4.81 -0.25
N ALA A 118 -6.36 4.43 -1.49
CA ALA A 118 -6.57 5.37 -2.60
C ALA A 118 -7.89 6.17 -2.48
N GLY A 119 -8.75 5.88 -1.50
CA GLY A 119 -10.06 6.50 -1.37
C GLY A 119 -11.08 6.08 -2.45
N THR A 120 -10.83 4.95 -3.11
CA THR A 120 -11.63 4.43 -4.24
C THR A 120 -12.41 3.16 -3.88
N GLY A 121 -12.36 2.76 -2.61
CA GLY A 121 -13.17 1.68 -2.07
C GLY A 121 -14.63 2.09 -1.79
N THR A 122 -15.27 1.35 -0.89
CA THR A 122 -16.64 1.64 -0.44
C THR A 122 -16.70 2.58 0.76
N ASP A 123 -15.60 3.21 1.15
CA ASP A 123 -15.59 4.29 2.13
C ASP A 123 -14.82 5.47 1.52
N VAL A 124 -15.22 6.70 1.86
CA VAL A 124 -14.76 7.95 1.23
C VAL A 124 -13.72 8.68 2.09
N ARG A 125 -13.20 8.02 3.12
CA ARG A 125 -12.24 8.64 4.05
C ARG A 125 -10.87 8.77 3.38
N ASP A 126 -10.35 9.99 3.39
CA ASP A 126 -8.95 10.23 3.05
C ASP A 126 -8.08 9.57 4.13
N THR A 127 -7.36 8.53 3.72
CA THR A 127 -6.55 7.66 4.60
C THR A 127 -5.06 7.91 4.43
N ALA A 128 -4.70 9.13 4.03
CA ALA A 128 -3.29 9.55 3.98
C ALA A 128 -2.62 9.40 5.35
N PHE A 129 -1.49 8.69 5.37
CA PHE A 129 -0.63 8.52 6.52
C PHE A 129 0.51 9.54 6.47
N ASP A 130 0.73 10.26 7.58
CA ASP A 130 1.99 10.96 7.81
C ASP A 130 3.08 9.93 8.12
N VAL A 131 3.86 9.56 7.10
CA VAL A 131 4.93 8.55 7.20
C VAL A 131 5.95 8.92 8.28
N ALA A 132 6.28 10.20 8.46
CA ALA A 132 7.23 10.63 9.47
C ALA A 132 6.68 10.42 10.89
N GLN A 133 5.38 10.69 11.10
CA GLN A 133 4.71 10.36 12.36
C GLN A 133 4.64 8.85 12.59
N GLN A 134 4.39 8.06 11.55
CA GLN A 134 4.33 6.60 11.64
C GLN A 134 5.70 6.02 11.98
N ALA A 135 6.78 6.49 11.35
CA ALA A 135 8.14 6.10 11.67
C ALA A 135 8.47 6.38 13.15
N ARG A 136 8.17 7.58 13.66
CA ARG A 136 8.37 7.92 15.08
C ARG A 136 7.57 7.02 16.03
N ARG A 137 6.38 6.59 15.62
CA ARG A 137 5.48 5.77 16.45
C ARG A 137 5.87 4.28 16.46
N TYR A 138 6.22 3.73 15.30
CA TYR A 138 6.39 2.30 15.10
C TYR A 138 7.86 1.86 15.01
N ASP A 139 8.78 2.79 14.75
CA ASP A 139 10.22 2.57 14.84
C ASP A 139 10.93 3.71 15.60
N PRO A 140 10.53 4.01 16.86
CA PRO A 140 11.06 5.15 17.62
C PRO A 140 12.58 5.12 17.82
N GLN A 141 13.18 3.93 17.77
CA GLN A 141 14.62 3.74 17.93
C GLN A 141 15.35 3.59 16.59
N GLY A 142 14.66 3.63 15.44
CA GLY A 142 15.26 3.43 14.11
C GLY A 142 15.84 2.03 13.90
N LYS A 143 15.43 1.03 14.70
CA LYS A 143 15.99 -0.34 14.63
C LYS A 143 15.57 -1.03 13.35
N TYR A 144 14.32 -0.86 12.94
CA TYR A 144 13.81 -1.46 11.72
C TYR A 144 14.51 -0.84 10.51
N VAL A 145 14.58 0.49 10.44
CA VAL A 145 15.27 1.19 9.35
C VAL A 145 16.74 0.76 9.23
N ARG A 146 17.50 0.75 10.34
CA ARG A 146 18.91 0.31 10.33
C ARG A 146 19.11 -1.17 9.95
N THR A 147 18.10 -2.01 10.14
CA THR A 147 18.19 -3.43 9.79
C THR A 147 18.20 -3.63 8.27
N TRP A 148 17.38 -2.85 7.57
CA TRP A 148 17.12 -2.99 6.13
C TRP A 148 17.95 -2.05 5.26
N LEU A 149 18.22 -0.82 5.72
CA LEU A 149 19.07 0.14 5.03
C LEU A 149 20.49 0.11 5.59
N ARG A 150 21.13 -1.07 5.60
CA ARG A 150 22.51 -1.20 6.09
C ARG A 150 23.43 -0.32 5.25
N GLU A 151 23.74 0.87 5.76
CA GLU A 151 24.84 1.72 5.30
C GLU A 151 26.17 1.22 5.88
#